data_AF-A0A1Q6CF26-F1
#
_entry.id   AF-A0A1Q6CF26-F1
#
_cell.length_a   1.000
_cell.length_b   1.000
_cell.length_c   1.000
_cell.angle_alpha   90.00
_cell.angle_beta   90.00
_cell.angle_gamma   90.00
#
_symmetry.space_group_name_H-M   'P 1'
#
loop_
_entity.id
_entity.type
_entity.pdbx_description
1 polymer ?
#
loop_
_entity_poly.entity_id
_entity_poly.type
_entity_poly.pdbx_seq_one_letter_code
_entity_poly.pdbx_strand_id
1 'polypeptide(L)'
;MSDLWIPITGAICLTIMVIVNVINSGKNKKEIQLTIRQLLDKGESISPDLLEKLGTFKSQKIIDLRRALALASVGLACVLSGFIVNEIRIGLAIGIFPLMLGVAFFLCWKTNQNAE
;
A
#
# COMPACT_ATOMS: atom_id res chain seq x y z
N MET A 1 -32.14 12.24 8.45
CA MET A 1 -30.93 12.88 9.01
C MET A 1 -29.76 11.90 9.12
N SER A 2 -29.98 10.62 9.42
CA SER A 2 -28.96 9.55 9.49
C SER A 2 -28.30 9.18 8.15
N ASP A 3 -29.03 9.27 7.04
CA ASP A 3 -28.56 8.74 5.75
C ASP A 3 -27.39 9.53 5.14
N LEU A 4 -27.23 10.81 5.52
CA LEU A 4 -26.12 11.64 5.06
C LEU A 4 -24.82 11.36 5.85
N TRP A 5 -24.91 10.87 7.08
CA TRP A 5 -23.73 10.61 7.91
C TRP A 5 -22.95 9.38 7.47
N ILE A 6 -23.63 8.37 6.92
CA ILE A 6 -23.01 7.12 6.45
C ILE A 6 -21.88 7.38 5.42
N PRO A 7 -22.09 8.12 4.32
CA PRO A 7 -21.03 8.40 3.36
C PRO A 7 -19.93 9.32 3.92
N ILE A 8 -20.29 10.28 4.78
CA ILE A 8 -19.33 11.21 5.39
C ILE A 8 -18.37 10.47 6.33
N THR A 9 -18.89 9.60 7.20
CA THR A 9 -18.07 8.80 8.11
C THR A 9 -17.16 7.85 7.32
N GLY A 10 -17.66 7.23 6.25
CA GLY A 10 -16.85 6.39 5.35
C GLY A 10 -15.67 7.16 4.72
N ALA A 11 -15.92 8.36 4.21
CA ALA A 11 -14.88 9.20 3.63
C ALA A 11 -13.81 9.63 4.65
N ILE A 12 -14.22 9.96 5.88
CA ILE A 12 -13.30 10.32 6.96
C ILE A 12 -12.42 9.12 7.36
N CYS A 13 -13.01 7.94 7.56
CA CYS A 13 -12.27 6.73 7.88
C CYS A 13 -11.22 6.40 6.81
N LEU A 14 -11.59 6.51 5.52
CA LEU A 14 -10.68 6.26 4.41
C LEU A 14 -9.54 7.29 4.38
N THR A 15 -9.85 8.57 4.62
CA THR A 15 -8.85 9.65 4.67
C THR A 15 -7.84 9.42 5.80
N ILE A 16 -8.31 9.08 7.01
CA ILE A 16 -7.44 8.77 8.15
C ILE A 16 -6.55 7.56 7.84
N MET A 17 -7.11 6.49 7.28
CA MET A 17 -6.34 5.30 6.91
C MET A 17 -5.22 5.64 5.92
N VAL A 18 -5.49 6.47 4.91
CA VAL A 18 -4.48 6.92 3.94
C VAL A 18 -3.39 7.75 4.63
N ILE A 19 -3.76 8.73 5.45
CA ILE A 19 -2.81 9.57 6.17
C ILE A 19 -1.88 8.73 7.07
N VAL A 20 -2.44 7.80 7.84
CA VAL A 20 -1.65 6.92 8.71
C VAL A 20 -0.67 6.07 7.91
N ASN A 21 -1.09 5.52 6.78
CA ASN A 21 -0.21 4.72 5.91
C ASN A 21 0.94 5.57 5.34
N VAL A 22 0.64 6.79 4.87
CA VAL A 22 1.65 7.72 4.34
C VAL A 22 2.67 8.07 5.42
N ILE A 23 2.22 8.44 6.62
CA ILE A 23 3.10 8.78 7.74
C ILE A 23 3.97 7.57 8.13
N ASN A 24 3.39 6.37 8.22
CA ASN A 24 4.13 5.18 8.64
C ASN A 24 5.17 4.74 7.59
N SER A 25 4.90 4.98 6.30
CA SER A 25 5.82 4.62 5.21
C SER A 25 7.15 5.38 5.22
N GLY A 26 7.17 6.59 5.78
CA GLY A 26 8.38 7.42 5.87
C GLY A 26 9.25 7.15 7.10
N LYS A 27 8.66 6.67 8.20
CA LYS A 27 9.36 6.50 9.48
C LYS A 27 10.53 5.52 9.39
N ASN A 28 10.31 4.36 8.79
CA ASN A 28 11.33 3.31 8.71
C ASN A 28 12.55 3.74 7.90
N LYS A 29 12.35 4.48 6.80
CA LYS A 29 13.44 5.03 5.99
C LYS A 29 14.28 6.04 6.76
N LYS A 30 13.62 6.90 7.54
CA LYS A 30 14.28 7.91 8.39
C LYS A 30 15.10 7.25 9.50
N GLU A 31 14.57 6.23 10.15
CA GLU A 31 15.29 5.49 11.20
C GLU A 31 16.53 4.78 10.65
N ILE A 32 16.42 4.09 9.52
CA ILE A 32 17.57 3.43 8.87
C ILE A 32 18.67 4.46 8.52
N GLN A 33 18.29 5.61 7.96
CA GLN A 33 19.25 6.68 7.64
C GLN A 33 19.92 7.25 8.89
N LEU A 34 19.19 7.39 10.00
CA LEU A 34 19.76 7.83 11.27
C LEU A 34 20.74 6.80 11.84
N THR A 35 20.41 5.50 11.79
CA THR A 35 21.31 4.43 12.24
C THR A 35 22.59 4.40 11.41
N ILE A 36 22.49 4.49 10.07
CA ILE A 36 23.67 4.54 9.18
C ILE A 36 24.55 5.74 9.53
N ARG A 37 23.96 6.91 9.76
CA ARG A 37 24.71 8.12 10.14
C ARG A 37 25.43 7.96 11.48
N GLN A 38 24.77 7.37 12.47
CA GLN A 38 25.37 7.10 13.78
C GLN A 38 26.55 6.10 13.71
N LEU A 39 26.50 5.12 12.81
CA LEU A 39 27.60 4.19 12.58
C LEU A 39 28.79 4.87 11.91
N LEU A 40 28.54 5.75 10.93
CA LEU A 40 29.57 6.58 10.29
C LEU A 40 30.24 7.53 11.29
N ASP A 41 29.45 8.21 12.12
CA ASP A 41 29.96 9.16 13.13
C ASP A 41 30.84 8.45 14.19
N LYS A 42 30.63 7.15 14.41
CA LYS A 42 31.44 6.30 15.30
C LYS A 42 32.71 5.74 14.65
N GLY A 43 32.92 6.00 13.35
CA GLY A 43 34.06 5.49 12.60
C GLY A 43 34.01 3.99 12.27
N GLU A 44 32.85 3.34 12.45
CA GLU A 44 32.67 1.93 12.07
C GLU A 44 32.59 1.79 10.55
N SER A 45 33.37 0.87 9.99
CA SER A 45 33.30 0.56 8.56
C SER A 45 31.97 -0.11 8.25
N ILE A 46 31.12 0.56 7.46
CA ILE A 46 29.88 -0.04 6.98
C ILE A 46 30.24 -1.18 6.02
N SER A 47 30.00 -2.42 6.47
CA SER A 47 30.11 -3.57 5.58
C SER A 47 28.88 -3.63 4.65
N PRO A 48 29.05 -4.03 3.38
CA PRO A 48 27.94 -4.17 2.43
C PRO A 48 26.83 -5.12 2.94
N ASP A 49 27.21 -6.16 3.68
CA ASP A 49 26.29 -7.14 4.28
C ASP A 49 25.34 -6.50 5.33
N LEU A 50 25.80 -5.50 6.08
CA LEU A 50 24.94 -4.77 7.02
C LEU A 50 23.91 -3.88 6.30
N LEU A 51 24.29 -3.23 5.19
CA LEU A 51 23.38 -2.43 4.39
C LEU A 51 22.26 -3.28 3.78
N GLU A 52 22.60 -4.49 3.34
CA GLU A 52 21.67 -5.45 2.78
C GLU A 52 20.69 -5.98 3.85
N LYS A 53 21.20 -6.32 5.04
CA LYS A 53 20.38 -6.78 6.19
C LYS A 53 19.49 -5.71 6.79
N LEU A 54 19.87 -4.43 6.71
CA LEU A 54 19.04 -3.29 7.15
C LEU A 54 17.77 -3.11 6.29
N GLY A 55 17.57 -3.91 5.24
CA GLY A 55 16.34 -3.90 4.46
C GLY A 55 16.17 -2.61 3.65
N THR A 56 17.27 -1.89 3.40
CA THR A 56 17.31 -0.71 2.52
C THR A 56 16.80 -1.04 1.11
N PHE A 57 16.87 -2.31 0.71
CA PHE A 57 16.42 -2.83 -0.58
C PHE A 57 15.24 -3.79 -0.45
N LYS A 58 14.17 -3.40 0.25
CA LYS A 58 12.91 -4.13 0.04
C LYS A 58 12.47 -3.85 -1.40
N SER A 59 12.61 -4.85 -2.28
CA SER A 59 12.36 -4.69 -3.71
C SER A 59 10.98 -4.08 -3.91
N GLN A 60 10.95 -2.90 -4.54
CA GLN A 60 9.72 -2.17 -4.86
C GLN A 60 8.74 -3.07 -5.62
N LYS A 61 9.25 -4.02 -6.43
CA LYS A 61 8.49 -5.06 -7.14
C LYS A 61 7.64 -5.92 -6.19
N ILE A 62 8.21 -6.41 -5.09
CA ILE A 62 7.49 -7.26 -4.12
C ILE A 62 6.41 -6.45 -3.39
N ILE A 63 6.70 -5.18 -3.10
CA ILE A 63 5.74 -4.29 -2.44
C ILE A 63 4.56 -4.01 -3.37
N ASP A 64 4.82 -3.67 -4.63
CA ASP A 64 3.80 -3.36 -5.62
C ASP A 64 2.95 -4.59 -5.95
N LEU A 65 3.56 -5.77 -6.09
CA LEU A 65 2.81 -7.02 -6.29
C LEU A 65 1.89 -7.33 -5.11
N ARG A 66 2.37 -7.16 -3.87
CA ARG A 66 1.54 -7.37 -2.67
C ARG A 66 0.36 -6.39 -2.63
N ARG A 67 0.60 -5.12 -2.96
CA ARG A 67 -0.45 -4.09 -3.03
C ARG A 67 -1.46 -4.41 -4.12
N ALA A 68 -1.00 -4.84 -5.29
CA ALA A 68 -1.82 -5.25 -6.40
C ALA A 68 -2.81 -6.35 -6.00
N LEU A 69 -2.30 -7.45 -5.43
CA LEU A 69 -3.13 -8.58 -4.99
C LEU A 69 -4.11 -8.17 -3.90
N ALA A 70 -3.66 -7.41 -2.89
CA ALA A 70 -4.52 -7.00 -1.79
C ALA A 70 -5.69 -6.13 -2.28
N LEU A 71 -5.40 -5.11 -3.08
CA LEU A 71 -6.42 -4.17 -3.56
C LEU A 71 -7.36 -4.81 -4.58
N ALA A 72 -6.84 -5.62 -5.50
CA ALA A 72 -7.65 -6.39 -6.44
C ALA A 72 -8.61 -7.33 -5.69
N SER A 73 -8.12 -8.03 -4.66
CA SER A 73 -8.95 -8.95 -3.86
C SER A 73 -10.06 -8.22 -3.10
N VAL A 74 -9.75 -7.06 -2.51
CA VAL A 74 -10.76 -6.24 -1.81
C VAL A 74 -11.83 -5.75 -2.79
N GLY A 75 -11.43 -5.26 -3.97
CA GLY A 75 -12.40 -4.85 -4.99
C GLY A 75 -13.27 -5.98 -5.49
N LEU A 76 -12.68 -7.16 -5.74
CA LEU A 76 -13.42 -8.35 -6.14
C LEU A 76 -14.43 -8.77 -5.04
N ALA A 77 -14.00 -8.75 -3.78
CA ALA A 77 -14.85 -9.09 -2.64
C ALA A 77 -16.05 -8.14 -2.51
N CYS A 78 -15.88 -6.83 -2.73
CA CYS A 78 -16.98 -5.87 -2.74
C CYS A 78 -17.97 -6.10 -3.89
N VAL A 79 -17.48 -6.47 -5.08
CA VAL A 79 -18.36 -6.77 -6.22
C VAL A 79 -19.14 -8.07 -5.96
N LEU A 80 -18.46 -9.10 -5.48
CA LEU A 80 -19.07 -10.40 -5.13
C LEU A 80 -20.08 -10.26 -3.99
N SER A 81 -19.80 -9.43 -2.98
CA SER A 81 -20.75 -9.20 -1.89
C SER A 81 -22.02 -8.53 -2.41
N GLY A 82 -21.90 -7.53 -3.29
CA GLY A 82 -23.03 -6.91 -3.97
C GLY A 82 -23.87 -7.90 -4.78
N PHE A 83 -23.23 -8.87 -5.44
CA PHE A 83 -23.93 -9.95 -6.13
C PHE A 83 -24.72 -10.85 -5.16
N ILE A 84 -24.12 -11.24 -4.02
CA ILE A 84 -24.75 -12.10 -3.01
C ILE A 84 -25.99 -11.45 -2.39
N VAL A 85 -25.95 -10.14 -2.12
CA VAL A 85 -27.08 -9.40 -1.52
C VAL A 85 -28.06 -8.85 -2.54
N ASN A 86 -27.89 -9.16 -3.83
CA ASN A 86 -28.69 -8.66 -4.95
C ASN A 86 -28.66 -7.12 -5.12
N GLU A 87 -27.60 -6.46 -4.63
CA GLU A 87 -27.35 -5.01 -4.73
C GLU A 87 -26.06 -4.75 -5.52
N ILE A 88 -26.00 -5.28 -6.75
CA ILE A 88 -24.80 -5.24 -7.58
C ILE A 88 -24.29 -3.80 -7.85
N ARG A 89 -25.20 -2.82 -7.92
CA ARG A 89 -24.85 -1.41 -8.11
C ARG A 89 -24.00 -0.86 -6.98
N ILE A 90 -24.32 -1.23 -5.73
CA ILE A 90 -23.57 -0.80 -4.55
C ILE A 90 -22.22 -1.52 -4.50
N GLY A 91 -22.21 -2.84 -4.76
CA GLY A 91 -20.98 -3.63 -4.81
C GLY A 91 -19.99 -3.11 -5.86
N LEU A 92 -20.48 -2.75 -7.04
CA LEU A 92 -19.68 -2.12 -8.10
C LEU A 92 -19.20 -0.72 -7.72
N ALA A 93 -20.07 0.14 -7.16
CA ALA A 93 -19.71 1.50 -6.79
C ALA A 93 -18.54 1.56 -5.80
N ILE A 94 -18.49 0.62 -4.85
CA ILE A 94 -17.43 0.56 -3.83
C ILE A 94 -16.24 -0.28 -4.30
N GLY A 95 -16.50 -1.37 -5.02
CA GLY A 95 -15.48 -2.35 -5.41
C GLY A 95 -14.63 -1.96 -6.61
N ILE A 96 -15.15 -1.16 -7.55
CA ILE A 96 -14.43 -0.81 -8.78
C ILE A 96 -13.15 0.00 -8.49
N PHE A 97 -13.18 0.87 -7.48
CA PHE A 97 -12.05 1.72 -7.10
C PHE A 97 -10.83 0.91 -6.62
N PRO A 98 -10.93 0.07 -5.56
CA PRO A 98 -9.81 -0.76 -5.14
C PRO A 98 -9.42 -1.79 -6.21
N LEU A 99 -10.36 -2.29 -7.02
CA LEU A 99 -10.05 -3.20 -8.13
C LEU A 99 -9.14 -2.53 -9.16
N MET A 100 -9.48 -1.30 -9.59
CA MET A 100 -8.67 -0.52 -10.53
C MET A 100 -7.30 -0.16 -9.94
N LEU A 101 -7.22 0.18 -8.65
CA LEU A 101 -5.92 0.39 -7.98
C LEU A 101 -5.08 -0.89 -7.97
N GLY A 102 -5.70 -2.04 -7.70
CA GLY A 102 -5.04 -3.34 -7.77
C GLY A 102 -4.45 -3.62 -9.15
N VAL A 103 -5.24 -3.36 -10.21
CA VAL A 103 -4.78 -3.47 -11.61
C VAL A 103 -3.64 -2.50 -11.90
N ALA A 104 -3.71 -1.25 -11.44
CA ALA A 104 -2.65 -0.26 -11.63
C ALA A 104 -1.32 -0.72 -10.99
N PHE A 105 -1.34 -1.19 -9.74
CA PHE A 105 -0.15 -1.75 -9.10
C PHE A 105 0.37 -3.00 -9.79
N PHE A 106 -0.52 -3.84 -10.33
CA PHE A 106 -0.13 -5.02 -11.11
C PHE A 106 0.60 -4.63 -12.41
N LEU A 107 0.09 -3.61 -13.11
CA LEU A 107 0.74 -3.06 -14.29
C LEU A 107 2.10 -2.44 -13.95
N CYS A 108 2.19 -1.66 -12.87
CA CYS A 108 3.46 -1.12 -12.39
C CYS A 108 4.48 -2.24 -12.12
N TRP A 109 4.07 -3.32 -11.46
CA TRP A 109 4.92 -4.48 -11.23
C TRP A 109 5.42 -5.10 -12.54
N LYS A 110 4.52 -5.32 -13.52
CA LYS A 110 4.88 -5.90 -14.82
C LYS A 110 5.82 -5.01 -15.62
N THR A 111 5.60 -3.69 -15.63
CA THR A 111 6.49 -2.74 -16.33
C THR A 111 7.86 -2.70 -15.67
N ASN A 112 7.93 -2.70 -14.33
CA ASN A 112 9.21 -2.77 -13.61
C ASN A 112 9.94 -4.11 -13.81
N GLN A 113 9.22 -5.18 -14.14
CA GLN A 113 9.84 -6.47 -14.49
C GLN A 113 10.53 -6.43 -15.85
N ASN A 114 9.97 -5.71 -16.82
CA ASN A 114 10.49 -5.66 -18.20
C ASN A 114 11.59 -4.61 -18.41
N ALA A 115 11.84 -3.73 -17.43
CA ALA A 115 12.85 -2.68 -17.50
C ALA A 115 14.22 -3.10 -16.94
N GLU A 116 14.32 -4.30 -16.36
CA GLU A 116 15.58 -4.97 -15.99
C GLU A 116 15.88 -6.10 -16.99
#